data_AF-A0A7K2YG69-F1
#
_entry.id   AF-A0A7K2YG69-F1
#
_cell.length_a   1.000
_cell.length_b   1.000
_cell.length_c   1.000
_cell.angle_alpha   90.00
_cell.angle_beta   90.00
_cell.angle_gamma   90.00
#
_symmetry.space_group_name_H-M   'P 1'
#
loop_
_entity.id
_entity.type
_entity.pdbx_description
1 polymer ?
#
loop_
_entity_poly.entity_id
_entity_poly.type
_entity_poly.pdbx_seq_one_letter_code
_entity_poly.pdbx_strand_id
1 'polypeptide(L)'
;ADAADLLACYGITLLPAVRVDSADAAVRAAEQVGYPVVLKTIAEHLRHRVDIDGVRLDIGAEAGLRRVFAEMTLRLGGPDQARLVVQPMAPHGIATVLGLNYDDSFGAVLSFGLAGPATELLGDVAHRLVPATDHDVADLVREVRAAPMLFGHRGARPVDVSALEDLLLRLSRLADDLPQVTSIELNPVMVATEGTHVLGARIRLSRPPARTDLGPRSLSRP
;
A
#
# COMPACT_ATOMS: atom_id res chain seq x y z
N ALA A 1 -13.48 5.06 5.05
CA ALA A 1 -13.50 6.40 5.65
C ALA A 1 -12.39 6.46 6.68
N ASP A 2 -12.53 5.74 7.80
CA ASP A 2 -11.68 5.87 8.98
C ASP A 2 -10.15 5.75 8.73
N ALA A 3 -9.70 4.78 7.94
CA ALA A 3 -8.26 4.64 7.64
C ALA A 3 -7.72 5.78 6.76
N ALA A 4 -8.51 6.27 5.80
CA ALA A 4 -8.12 7.38 4.94
C ALA A 4 -8.05 8.68 5.74
N ASP A 5 -9.03 8.90 6.63
CA ASP A 5 -9.10 10.09 7.48
C ASP A 5 -7.91 10.14 8.47
N LEU A 6 -7.56 9.01 9.07
CA LEU A 6 -6.38 8.90 9.93
C LEU A 6 -5.07 9.21 9.17
N LEU A 7 -4.88 8.63 7.99
CA LEU A 7 -3.70 8.88 7.17
C LEU A 7 -3.63 10.34 6.71
N ALA A 8 -4.76 10.96 6.39
CA ALA A 8 -4.85 12.35 5.98
C ALA A 8 -4.39 13.32 7.08
N CYS A 9 -4.59 13.00 8.36
CA CYS A 9 -4.06 13.79 9.48
C CYS A 9 -2.52 13.90 9.48
N TYR A 10 -1.82 12.96 8.84
CA TYR A 10 -0.36 12.96 8.67
C TYR A 10 0.07 13.40 7.26
N GLY A 11 -0.86 13.87 6.44
CA GLY A 11 -0.62 14.26 5.05
C GLY A 11 -0.40 13.08 4.10
N ILE A 12 -0.83 11.87 4.49
CA ILE A 12 -0.76 10.68 3.64
C ILE A 12 -2.10 10.53 2.92
N THR A 13 -2.10 10.70 1.60
CA THR A 13 -3.32 10.62 0.78
C THR A 13 -3.51 9.20 0.22
N LEU A 14 -4.57 8.53 0.66
CA LEU A 14 -5.01 7.25 0.09
C LEU A 14 -5.91 7.50 -1.13
N LEU A 15 -5.59 6.90 -2.29
CA LEU A 15 -6.39 7.05 -3.49
C LEU A 15 -7.80 6.47 -3.28
N PRO A 16 -8.86 7.23 -3.63
CA PRO A 16 -10.23 6.83 -3.37
C PRO A 16 -10.58 5.56 -4.14
N ALA A 17 -11.26 4.63 -3.48
CA ALA A 17 -11.78 3.42 -4.08
C ALA A 17 -13.29 3.33 -3.83
N VAL A 18 -14.08 3.42 -4.88
CA VAL A 18 -15.54 3.45 -4.82
C VAL A 18 -16.07 2.02 -4.95
N ARG A 19 -16.77 1.53 -3.92
CA ARG A 19 -17.39 0.19 -3.97
C ARG A 19 -18.55 0.18 -4.95
N VAL A 20 -18.61 -0.88 -5.75
CA VAL A 20 -19.60 -1.04 -6.82
C VAL A 20 -20.17 -2.46 -6.79
N ASP A 21 -21.48 -2.58 -7.00
CA ASP A 21 -22.25 -3.82 -6.96
C ASP A 21 -22.89 -4.17 -8.32
N SER A 22 -22.79 -3.27 -9.28
CA SER A 22 -23.37 -3.40 -10.62
C SER A 22 -22.50 -2.69 -11.65
N ALA A 23 -22.64 -3.10 -12.92
CA ALA A 23 -21.93 -2.46 -14.02
C ALA A 23 -22.30 -0.96 -14.15
N ASP A 24 -23.57 -0.60 -13.93
CA ASP A 24 -23.99 0.81 -13.95
C ASP A 24 -23.38 1.62 -12.80
N ALA A 25 -23.27 1.04 -11.60
CA ALA A 25 -22.56 1.67 -10.49
C ALA A 25 -21.07 1.84 -10.80
N ALA A 26 -20.44 0.87 -11.45
CA ALA A 26 -19.05 0.95 -11.90
C ALA A 26 -18.84 2.09 -12.90
N VAL A 27 -19.73 2.23 -13.89
CA VAL A 27 -19.68 3.32 -14.86
C VAL A 27 -19.83 4.68 -14.19
N ARG A 28 -20.84 4.87 -13.34
CA ARG A 28 -21.02 6.13 -12.60
C ARG A 28 -19.80 6.48 -11.74
N ALA A 29 -19.22 5.49 -11.06
CA ALA A 29 -18.01 5.70 -10.29
C ALA A 29 -16.82 6.11 -11.17
N ALA A 30 -16.66 5.49 -12.34
CA ALA A 30 -15.61 5.82 -13.30
C ALA A 30 -15.77 7.22 -13.91
N GLU A 31 -16.99 7.64 -14.21
CA GLU A 31 -17.30 9.01 -14.66
C GLU A 31 -16.97 10.06 -13.59
N GLN A 32 -17.15 9.73 -12.31
CA GLN A 32 -16.81 10.62 -11.20
C GLN A 32 -15.30 10.74 -10.95
N VAL A 33 -14.56 9.63 -11.02
CA VAL A 33 -13.11 9.63 -10.74
C VAL A 33 -12.24 9.93 -11.96
N GLY A 34 -12.79 9.77 -13.17
CA GLY A 34 -12.09 9.96 -14.44
C GLY A 34 -11.38 8.69 -14.95
N TYR A 35 -11.42 8.50 -16.27
CA TYR A 35 -10.72 7.43 -16.97
C TYR A 35 -9.23 7.80 -17.24
N PRO A 36 -8.32 6.81 -17.35
CA PRO A 36 -8.55 5.37 -17.16
C PRO A 36 -8.69 4.96 -15.69
N VAL A 37 -9.43 3.87 -15.46
CA VAL A 37 -9.70 3.34 -14.12
C VAL A 37 -9.20 1.91 -13.93
N VAL A 38 -9.09 1.52 -12.67
CA VAL A 38 -8.84 0.17 -12.18
C VAL A 38 -10.12 -0.41 -11.60
N LEU A 39 -10.42 -1.66 -11.94
CA LEU A 39 -11.44 -2.46 -11.25
C LEU A 39 -10.75 -3.58 -10.47
N LYS A 40 -10.90 -3.60 -9.15
CA LYS A 40 -10.26 -4.61 -8.29
C LYS A 40 -11.19 -5.19 -7.25
N THR A 41 -10.95 -6.43 -6.84
CA THR A 41 -11.61 -7.04 -5.67
C THR A 41 -10.99 -6.54 -4.36
N ILE A 42 -11.83 -6.31 -3.35
CA ILE A 42 -11.40 -6.07 -1.96
C ILE A 42 -11.80 -7.23 -1.03
N ALA A 43 -12.27 -8.35 -1.58
CA ALA A 43 -12.71 -9.49 -0.80
C ALA A 43 -11.54 -10.21 -0.12
N GLU A 44 -11.57 -10.28 1.22
CA GLU A 44 -10.50 -10.88 2.03
C GLU A 44 -10.21 -12.34 1.65
N HIS A 45 -11.27 -13.13 1.45
CA HIS A 45 -11.17 -14.56 1.13
C HIS A 45 -10.55 -14.86 -0.25
N LEU A 46 -10.35 -13.84 -1.10
CA LEU A 46 -9.77 -13.99 -2.44
C LEU A 46 -8.31 -13.53 -2.51
N ARG A 47 -7.76 -12.87 -1.47
CA ARG A 47 -6.42 -12.23 -1.53
C ARG A 47 -5.26 -13.20 -1.77
N HIS A 48 -5.33 -14.40 -1.20
CA HIS A 48 -4.25 -15.40 -1.29
C HIS A 48 -4.42 -16.40 -2.42
N ARG A 49 -5.42 -16.18 -3.29
CA ARG A 49 -5.67 -17.02 -4.44
C ARG A 49 -4.85 -16.54 -5.64
N VAL A 50 -3.68 -17.13 -5.79
CA VAL A 50 -2.74 -16.85 -6.89
C VAL A 50 -3.35 -17.16 -8.26
N ASP A 51 -4.36 -18.04 -8.32
CA ASP A 51 -5.06 -18.42 -9.54
C ASP A 51 -6.16 -17.44 -9.96
N ILE A 52 -6.42 -16.40 -9.16
CA ILE A 52 -7.46 -15.41 -9.43
C ILE A 52 -6.83 -14.06 -9.77
N ASP A 53 -7.05 -13.61 -11.00
CA ASP A 53 -6.74 -12.26 -11.44
C ASP A 53 -7.79 -11.26 -10.89
N GLY A 54 -7.54 -10.81 -9.66
CA GLY A 54 -8.44 -9.93 -8.90
C GLY A 54 -8.33 -8.45 -9.23
N VAL A 55 -7.48 -8.05 -10.19
CA VAL A 55 -7.21 -6.64 -10.51
C VAL A 55 -7.19 -6.45 -12.03
N ARG A 56 -7.97 -5.50 -12.53
CA ARG A 56 -8.02 -5.12 -13.95
C ARG A 56 -7.64 -3.66 -14.08
N LEU A 57 -6.53 -3.42 -14.76
CA LEU A 57 -5.94 -2.10 -14.94
C LEU A 57 -6.31 -1.50 -16.30
N ASP A 58 -6.02 -0.21 -16.47
CA ASP A 58 -6.07 0.50 -17.76
C ASP A 58 -7.41 0.40 -18.51
N ILE A 59 -8.51 0.49 -17.77
CA ILE A 59 -9.84 0.48 -18.36
C ILE A 59 -10.15 1.91 -18.79
N GLY A 60 -10.08 2.19 -20.10
CA GLY A 60 -10.21 3.56 -20.63
C GLY A 60 -11.62 4.00 -21.05
N ALA A 61 -12.63 3.12 -21.04
CA ALA A 61 -13.96 3.45 -21.53
C ALA A 61 -15.07 2.60 -20.89
N GLU A 62 -16.30 3.12 -20.95
CA GLU A 62 -17.52 2.49 -20.42
C GLU A 62 -17.69 1.04 -20.91
N ALA A 63 -17.64 0.82 -22.22
CA ALA A 63 -17.85 -0.51 -22.80
C ALA A 63 -16.83 -1.55 -22.29
N GLY A 64 -15.57 -1.13 -22.13
CA GLY A 64 -14.52 -1.96 -21.54
C GLY A 64 -14.81 -2.27 -20.07
N LEU A 65 -15.22 -1.27 -19.30
CA LEU A 65 -15.54 -1.42 -17.88
C LEU A 65 -16.70 -2.38 -17.65
N ARG A 66 -17.80 -2.27 -18.41
CA ARG A 66 -18.95 -3.17 -18.32
C ARG A 66 -18.57 -4.62 -18.59
N ARG A 67 -17.78 -4.84 -19.65
CA ARG A 67 -17.26 -6.17 -20.00
C ARG A 67 -16.40 -6.75 -18.89
N VAL A 68 -15.43 -5.97 -18.41
CA VAL A 68 -14.51 -6.39 -17.34
C VAL A 68 -15.27 -6.67 -16.05
N PHE A 69 -16.27 -5.85 -15.70
CA PHE A 69 -17.13 -6.08 -14.55
C PHE A 69 -17.84 -7.43 -14.64
N ALA A 70 -18.53 -7.72 -15.75
CA ALA A 70 -19.22 -8.99 -15.95
C ALA A 70 -18.25 -10.19 -15.86
N GLU A 71 -17.08 -10.10 -16.51
CA GLU A 71 -16.06 -11.15 -16.47
C GLU A 71 -15.54 -11.41 -15.05
N MET A 72 -15.24 -10.37 -14.28
CA MET A 72 -14.76 -10.51 -12.90
C MET A 72 -15.87 -11.06 -12.00
N THR A 73 -17.08 -10.52 -12.08
CA THR A 73 -18.23 -11.00 -11.31
C THR A 73 -18.48 -12.49 -11.54
N LEU A 74 -18.46 -12.96 -12.78
CA LEU A 74 -18.64 -14.38 -13.10
C LEU A 74 -17.53 -15.25 -12.51
N ARG A 75 -16.27 -14.83 -12.64
CA ARG A 75 -15.11 -15.59 -12.11
C ARG A 75 -15.05 -15.63 -10.59
N LEU A 76 -15.53 -14.59 -9.92
CA LEU A 76 -15.39 -14.41 -8.47
C LEU A 76 -16.65 -14.81 -7.67
N GLY A 77 -17.61 -15.50 -8.30
CA GLY A 77 -18.79 -16.03 -7.60
C GLY A 77 -19.94 -15.03 -7.38
N GLY A 78 -20.03 -13.99 -8.21
CA GLY A 78 -21.10 -12.98 -8.17
C GLY A 78 -20.69 -11.67 -7.48
N PRO A 79 -21.50 -10.58 -7.59
CA PRO A 79 -21.12 -9.24 -7.12
C PRO A 79 -20.82 -9.18 -5.62
N ASP A 80 -21.60 -9.91 -4.82
CA ASP A 80 -21.49 -9.94 -3.36
C ASP A 80 -20.20 -10.63 -2.87
N GLN A 81 -19.76 -11.66 -3.58
CA GLN A 81 -18.52 -12.38 -3.29
C GLN A 81 -17.31 -11.60 -3.83
N ALA A 82 -17.43 -11.08 -5.06
CA ALA A 82 -16.39 -10.34 -5.74
C ALA A 82 -15.99 -9.05 -4.99
N ARG A 83 -16.95 -8.35 -4.35
CA ARG A 83 -16.73 -7.08 -3.64
C ARG A 83 -15.81 -6.14 -4.43
N LEU A 84 -16.28 -5.67 -5.57
CA LEU A 84 -15.48 -4.87 -6.50
C LEU A 84 -15.44 -3.39 -6.10
N VAL A 85 -14.32 -2.74 -6.43
CA VAL A 85 -14.13 -1.30 -6.31
C VAL A 85 -13.56 -0.71 -7.60
N VAL A 86 -14.00 0.50 -7.94
CA VAL A 86 -13.42 1.34 -8.99
C VAL A 86 -12.47 2.34 -8.33
N GLN A 87 -11.26 2.45 -8.85
CA GLN A 87 -10.23 3.39 -8.39
C GLN A 87 -9.58 4.07 -9.60
N PRO A 88 -9.21 5.36 -9.56
CA PRO A 88 -8.46 6.00 -10.63
C PRO A 88 -7.12 5.29 -10.86
N MET A 89 -6.65 5.26 -12.11
CA MET A 89 -5.33 4.73 -12.42
C MET A 89 -4.25 5.69 -11.91
N ALA A 90 -3.36 5.18 -11.06
CA ALA A 90 -2.19 5.95 -10.63
C ALA A 90 -1.18 6.08 -11.79
N PRO A 91 -0.40 7.18 -11.85
CA PRO A 91 0.71 7.31 -12.78
C PRO A 91 1.64 6.10 -12.73
N HIS A 92 2.23 5.76 -13.88
CA HIS A 92 3.19 4.67 -13.95
C HIS A 92 4.42 4.95 -13.08
N GLY A 93 4.87 3.91 -12.39
CA GLY A 93 5.97 4.01 -11.44
C GLY A 93 6.42 2.64 -10.95
N ILE A 94 7.21 2.64 -9.88
CA ILE A 94 7.61 1.43 -9.18
C ILE A 94 6.64 1.18 -8.03
N ALA A 95 6.01 0.01 -8.02
CA ALA A 95 5.15 -0.41 -6.92
C ALA A 95 6.02 -0.82 -5.72
N THR A 96 5.69 -0.30 -4.55
CA THR A 96 6.41 -0.51 -3.28
C THR A 96 5.44 -0.90 -2.18
N VAL A 97 5.99 -1.46 -1.11
CA VAL A 97 5.27 -1.80 0.11
C VAL A 97 5.96 -1.08 1.26
N LEU A 98 5.18 -0.30 2.00
CA LEU A 98 5.64 0.39 3.21
C LEU A 98 4.83 -0.18 4.37
N GLY A 99 5.48 -0.42 5.49
CA GLY A 99 4.84 -1.04 6.64
C GLY A 99 5.33 -0.48 7.95
N LEU A 100 4.46 -0.54 8.95
CA LEU A 100 4.77 -0.38 10.35
C LEU A 100 4.23 -1.60 11.07
N ASN A 101 5.04 -2.21 11.92
CA ASN A 101 4.58 -3.27 12.81
C ASN A 101 5.13 -3.01 14.20
N TYR A 102 4.29 -3.20 15.21
CA TYR A 102 4.70 -3.15 16.59
C TYR A 102 5.26 -4.51 17.01
N ASP A 103 6.46 -4.50 17.56
CA ASP A 103 7.10 -5.63 18.19
C ASP A 103 7.23 -5.39 19.70
N ASP A 104 6.96 -6.40 20.52
CA ASP A 104 6.97 -6.26 21.98
C ASP A 104 8.36 -5.93 22.54
N SER A 105 9.44 -6.31 21.86
CA SER A 105 10.82 -6.09 22.28
C SER A 105 11.41 -4.77 21.75
N PHE A 106 10.99 -4.35 20.54
CA PHE A 106 11.58 -3.20 19.86
C PHE A 106 10.67 -1.97 19.78
N GLY A 107 9.38 -2.13 20.06
CA GLY A 107 8.37 -1.13 19.77
C GLY A 107 8.02 -1.10 18.28
N ALA A 108 7.64 0.07 17.76
CA ALA A 108 7.29 0.22 16.35
C ALA A 108 8.51 0.09 15.43
N VAL A 109 8.37 -0.77 14.41
CA VAL A 109 9.38 -1.03 13.38
C VAL A 109 8.81 -0.63 12.03
N LEU A 110 9.48 0.30 11.35
CA LEU A 110 9.23 0.71 9.98
C LEU A 110 9.86 -0.30 9.02
N SER A 111 9.16 -0.66 7.95
CA SER A 111 9.62 -1.59 6.92
C SER A 111 9.38 -1.02 5.52
N PHE A 112 10.30 -1.32 4.60
CA PHE A 112 10.21 -0.90 3.20
C PHE A 112 10.68 -2.02 2.26
N GLY A 113 9.98 -2.19 1.14
CA GLY A 113 10.34 -3.12 0.06
C GLY A 113 9.65 -2.77 -1.26
N LEU A 114 10.07 -3.44 -2.35
CA LEU A 114 9.42 -3.30 -3.66
C LEU A 114 8.32 -4.37 -3.80
N ALA A 115 7.12 -3.95 -4.22
CA ALA A 115 5.99 -4.87 -4.35
C ALA A 115 6.27 -5.95 -5.40
N GLY A 116 5.70 -7.13 -5.18
CA GLY A 116 5.89 -8.30 -6.03
C GLY A 116 6.97 -9.27 -5.53
N PRO A 117 7.50 -10.14 -6.41
CA PRO A 117 8.30 -11.30 -6.02
C PRO A 117 9.55 -11.00 -5.18
N ALA A 118 10.15 -9.81 -5.33
CA ALA A 118 11.32 -9.42 -4.55
C ALA A 118 11.01 -9.43 -3.04
N THR A 119 9.96 -8.73 -2.63
CA THR A 119 9.50 -8.75 -1.23
C THR A 119 8.79 -10.07 -0.88
N GLU A 120 7.90 -10.57 -1.75
CA GLU A 120 7.02 -11.71 -1.42
C GLU A 120 7.73 -13.07 -1.38
N LEU A 121 8.72 -13.31 -2.24
CA LEU A 121 9.41 -14.61 -2.37
C LEU A 121 10.84 -14.57 -1.84
N LEU A 122 11.54 -13.44 -2.02
CA LEU A 122 12.96 -13.32 -1.67
C LEU A 122 13.20 -12.65 -0.32
N GLY A 123 12.14 -12.11 0.31
CA GLY A 123 12.24 -11.39 1.57
C GLY A 123 13.08 -10.11 1.46
N ASP A 124 13.08 -9.47 0.28
CA ASP A 124 13.81 -8.22 0.06
C ASP A 124 13.07 -7.04 0.70
N VAL A 125 13.29 -6.89 2.01
CA VAL A 125 12.70 -5.88 2.88
C VAL A 125 13.78 -5.36 3.82
N ALA A 126 13.80 -4.05 4.04
CA ALA A 126 14.65 -3.40 5.02
C ALA A 126 13.81 -2.87 6.19
N HIS A 127 14.44 -2.66 7.35
CA HIS A 127 13.76 -2.25 8.58
C HIS A 127 14.49 -1.13 9.34
N ARG A 128 13.74 -0.23 9.98
CA ARG A 128 14.26 0.77 10.92
C ARG A 128 13.37 0.87 12.16
N LEU A 129 13.98 1.24 13.29
CA LEU A 129 13.21 1.56 14.50
C LEU A 129 12.56 2.93 14.35
N VAL A 130 11.41 3.10 15.00
CA VAL A 130 10.71 4.40 15.11
C VAL A 130 11.08 5.05 16.45
N PRO A 131 11.22 6.39 16.52
CA PRO A 131 11.15 7.35 15.42
C PRO A 131 12.41 7.32 14.53
N ALA A 132 12.21 7.26 13.21
CA ALA A 132 13.27 7.25 12.22
C ALA A 132 13.65 8.69 11.82
N THR A 133 14.94 8.92 11.62
CA THR A 133 15.49 10.16 11.05
C THR A 133 15.45 10.15 9.53
N ASP A 134 15.74 11.30 8.91
CA ASP A 134 15.94 11.41 7.46
C ASP A 134 17.05 10.49 6.94
N HIS A 135 18.15 10.36 7.68
CA HIS A 135 19.25 9.45 7.37
C HIS A 135 18.81 7.99 7.49
N ASP A 136 18.07 7.63 8.54
CA ASP A 136 17.56 6.26 8.71
C ASP A 136 16.68 5.85 7.53
N VAL A 137 15.80 6.75 7.08
CA VAL A 137 14.89 6.53 5.96
C VAL A 137 15.64 6.48 4.63
N ALA A 138 16.62 7.36 4.42
CA ALA A 138 17.45 7.34 3.23
C ALA A 138 18.23 6.02 3.10
N ASP A 139 18.78 5.52 4.20
CA ASP A 139 19.48 4.22 4.23
C ASP A 139 18.50 3.05 4.06
N LEU A 140 17.33 3.12 4.71
CA LEU A 140 16.27 2.11 4.58
C LEU A 140 15.88 1.87 3.12
N VAL A 141 15.68 2.94 2.34
CA VAL A 141 15.32 2.84 0.92
C VAL A 141 16.45 2.21 0.09
N ARG A 142 17.70 2.53 0.41
CA ARG A 142 18.89 2.08 -0.35
C ARG A 142 19.33 0.67 0.01
N GLU A 143 18.98 0.18 1.20
CA GLU A 143 19.36 -1.16 1.69
C GLU A 143 18.63 -2.30 0.99
N VAL A 144 17.42 -2.05 0.48
CA VAL A 144 16.67 -3.01 -0.32
C VAL A 144 17.47 -3.40 -1.56
N ARG A 145 17.65 -4.70 -1.84
CA ARG A 145 18.49 -5.18 -2.94
C ARG A 145 17.96 -4.74 -4.30
N ALA A 146 16.64 -4.63 -4.42
CA ALA A 146 15.96 -4.13 -5.60
C ALA A 146 15.91 -2.59 -5.71
N ALA A 147 16.46 -1.85 -4.74
CA ALA A 147 16.52 -0.38 -4.77
C ALA A 147 17.09 0.25 -6.05
N PRO A 148 18.05 -0.35 -6.78
CA PRO A 148 18.52 0.19 -8.06
C PRO A 148 17.39 0.46 -9.08
N MET A 149 16.24 -0.21 -8.97
CA MET A 149 15.06 0.06 -9.81
C MET A 149 14.48 1.46 -9.59
N LEU A 150 14.59 2.02 -8.37
CA LEU A 150 14.13 3.36 -8.03
C LEU A 150 15.01 4.44 -8.67
N PHE A 151 16.28 4.14 -8.91
CA PHE A 151 17.29 5.09 -9.39
C PHE A 151 17.55 4.99 -10.91
N GLY A 152 16.66 4.34 -11.67
CA GLY A 152 16.74 4.31 -13.14
C GLY A 152 17.47 3.09 -13.75
N HIS A 153 17.26 1.90 -13.20
CA HIS A 153 17.82 0.65 -13.75
C HIS A 153 17.51 0.47 -15.25
N ARG A 154 18.52 0.05 -16.04
CA ARG A 154 18.42 -0.18 -17.51
C ARG A 154 17.90 1.01 -18.32
N GLY A 155 18.24 2.24 -17.92
CA GLY A 155 17.87 3.45 -18.65
C GLY A 155 16.43 3.93 -18.39
N ALA A 156 15.74 3.33 -17.41
CA ALA A 156 14.51 3.90 -16.90
C ALA A 156 14.77 5.26 -16.25
N ARG A 157 13.76 6.14 -16.24
CA ARG A 157 13.84 7.39 -15.47
C ARG A 157 13.78 7.06 -13.97
N PRO A 158 14.59 7.70 -13.13
CA PRO A 158 14.45 7.59 -11.68
C PRO A 158 13.04 8.02 -11.24
N VAL A 159 12.55 7.38 -10.18
CA VAL A 159 11.32 7.80 -9.51
C VAL A 159 11.59 8.91 -8.50
N ASP A 160 10.54 9.54 -7.98
CA ASP A 160 10.64 10.55 -6.94
C ASP A 160 10.93 9.90 -5.57
N VAL A 161 12.21 9.58 -5.36
CA VAL A 161 12.69 8.96 -4.12
C VAL A 161 12.51 9.89 -2.93
N SER A 162 12.61 11.21 -3.11
CA SER A 162 12.40 12.17 -2.04
C SER A 162 10.95 12.18 -1.54
N ALA A 163 9.97 12.04 -2.43
CA ALA A 163 8.56 11.87 -2.01
C ALA A 163 8.33 10.53 -1.28
N LEU A 164 9.03 9.46 -1.67
CA LEU A 164 9.00 8.19 -0.95
C LEU A 164 9.59 8.31 0.46
N GLU A 165 10.75 8.97 0.60
CA GLU A 165 11.40 9.22 1.89
C GLU A 165 10.50 10.09 2.80
N ASP A 166 9.86 11.14 2.27
CA ASP A 166 8.87 11.96 3.01
C ASP A 166 7.68 11.12 3.50
N LEU A 167 7.14 10.23 2.65
CA LEU A 167 6.05 9.32 3.04
C LEU A 167 6.46 8.37 4.18
N LEU A 168 7.68 7.82 4.14
CA LEU A 168 8.23 6.97 5.20
C LEU A 168 8.40 7.73 6.52
N LEU A 169 8.88 8.99 6.47
CA LEU A 169 8.98 9.85 7.65
C LEU A 169 7.61 10.16 8.25
N ARG A 170 6.58 10.42 7.42
CA ARG A 170 5.20 10.61 7.89
C ARG A 170 4.64 9.37 8.56
N LEU A 171 4.89 8.19 8.01
CA LEU A 171 4.53 6.92 8.65
C LEU A 171 5.25 6.77 10.00
N SER A 172 6.56 7.01 10.04
CA SER A 172 7.32 6.94 11.29
C SER A 172 6.73 7.87 12.35
N ARG A 173 6.36 9.10 11.97
CA ARG A 173 5.74 10.06 12.88
C ARG A 173 4.38 9.58 13.38
N LEU A 174 3.54 9.03 12.49
CA LEU A 174 2.24 8.47 12.86
C LEU A 174 2.37 7.38 13.93
N ALA A 175 3.34 6.47 13.76
CA ALA A 175 3.57 5.41 14.73
C ALA A 175 4.08 5.91 16.09
N ASP A 176 4.91 6.95 16.10
CA ASP A 176 5.41 7.56 17.35
C ASP A 176 4.30 8.30 18.11
N ASP A 177 3.47 9.06 17.38
CA ASP A 177 2.36 9.83 17.94
C ASP A 177 1.19 8.94 18.42
N LEU A 178 1.00 7.75 17.82
CA LEU A 178 -0.15 6.86 18.08
C LEU A 178 0.25 5.41 18.41
N PRO A 179 0.67 5.11 19.66
CA PRO A 179 1.03 3.75 20.08
C PRO A 179 -0.10 2.70 19.97
N GLN A 180 -1.35 3.14 19.82
CA GLN A 180 -2.50 2.26 19.59
C GLN A 180 -2.47 1.64 18.19
N VAL A 181 -1.73 2.23 17.25
CA VAL A 181 -1.54 1.72 15.90
C VAL A 181 -0.47 0.64 15.94
N THR A 182 -0.88 -0.62 15.99
CA THR A 182 0.06 -1.75 16.09
C THR A 182 0.51 -2.27 14.74
N SER A 183 -0.19 -1.92 13.66
CA SER A 183 0.27 -2.24 12.31
C SER A 183 -0.32 -1.25 11.30
N ILE A 184 0.50 -0.81 10.37
CA ILE A 184 0.08 -0.18 9.11
C ILE A 184 0.74 -0.94 7.97
N GLU A 185 0.00 -1.22 6.92
CA GLU A 185 0.54 -1.69 5.65
C GLU A 185 -0.02 -0.81 4.54
N LEU A 186 0.86 -0.06 3.87
CA LEU A 186 0.55 0.63 2.63
C LEU A 186 0.97 -0.25 1.47
N ASN A 187 -0.01 -0.87 0.81
CA ASN A 187 0.24 -1.88 -0.22
C ASN A 187 -0.82 -1.86 -1.33
N PRO A 188 -0.45 -1.59 -2.59
CA PRO A 188 0.83 -1.00 -3.00
C PRO A 188 0.86 0.52 -2.81
N VAL A 189 2.06 1.08 -2.69
CA VAL A 189 2.36 2.49 -2.95
C VAL A 189 3.06 2.59 -4.30
N MET A 190 2.47 3.33 -5.23
CA MET A 190 3.09 3.60 -6.53
C MET A 190 4.02 4.82 -6.42
N VAL A 191 5.31 4.64 -6.64
CA VAL A 191 6.30 5.73 -6.67
C VAL A 191 6.54 6.10 -8.13
N ALA A 192 5.97 7.22 -8.57
CA ALA A 192 6.07 7.69 -9.94
C ALA A 192 7.30 8.59 -10.10
N THR A 193 7.53 9.12 -11.31
CA THR A 193 8.56 10.15 -11.53
C THR A 193 8.25 11.46 -10.79
N GLU A 194 6.99 11.66 -10.40
CA GLU A 194 6.52 12.81 -9.64
C GLU A 194 5.62 12.28 -8.52
N GLY A 195 6.13 12.31 -7.28
CA GLY A 195 5.37 11.92 -6.10
C GLY A 195 5.08 10.44 -5.91
N THR A 196 4.30 10.17 -4.86
CA THR A 196 3.83 8.84 -4.44
C THR A 196 2.31 8.77 -4.40
N HIS A 197 1.77 7.60 -4.75
CA HIS A 197 0.33 7.34 -4.73
C HIS A 197 0.03 6.09 -3.92
N VAL A 198 -0.60 6.25 -2.75
CA VAL A 198 -0.99 5.12 -1.89
C VAL A 198 -2.27 4.50 -2.44
N LEU A 199 -2.23 3.24 -2.90
CA LEU A 199 -3.35 2.59 -3.60
C LEU A 199 -4.17 1.67 -2.70
N GLY A 200 -3.59 1.28 -1.57
CA GLY A 200 -4.21 0.44 -0.55
C GLY A 200 -3.56 0.69 0.80
N ALA A 201 -4.37 0.64 1.85
CA ALA A 201 -3.92 0.76 3.22
C ALA A 201 -4.68 -0.23 4.10
N ARG A 202 -3.97 -0.87 5.03
CA ARG A 202 -4.55 -1.61 6.16
C ARG A 202 -3.95 -1.06 7.43
N ILE A 203 -4.80 -0.85 8.43
CA ILE A 203 -4.41 -0.33 9.74
C ILE A 203 -5.03 -1.24 10.79
N ARG A 204 -4.22 -1.69 11.76
CA ARG A 204 -4.68 -2.43 12.93
C ARG A 204 -4.46 -1.58 14.17
N LEU A 205 -5.52 -1.51 14.97
CA LEU A 205 -5.49 -0.86 16.27
C LEU A 205 -5.51 -1.91 17.37
N SER A 206 -4.74 -1.70 18.43
CA SER A 206 -4.80 -2.45 19.68
C SER A 206 -4.71 -1.51 20.86
N ARG A 207 -5.06 -1.98 22.05
CA ARG A 207 -4.64 -1.29 23.28
C ARG A 207 -3.12 -1.44 23.40
N PRO A 208 -2.37 -0.35 23.61
CA PRO A 208 -0.93 -0.45 23.76
C PRO A 208 -0.64 -1.30 25.01
N PRO A 209 0.34 -2.21 24.96
CA PRO A 209 0.88 -2.79 26.19
C PRO A 209 1.41 -1.65 27.07
N ALA A 210 1.37 -1.82 28.40
CA ALA A 210 1.94 -0.82 29.30
C ALA A 210 3.41 -0.60 28.93
N ARG A 211 3.80 0.64 28.60
CA ARG A 211 5.20 0.97 28.30
C ARG A 211 6.07 0.66 29.52
N THR A 212 6.74 -0.48 29.52
CA THR A 212 7.79 -0.80 30.49
C THR A 212 9.13 -0.44 29.86
N ASP A 213 9.40 0.86 29.72
CA ASP A 213 10.68 1.41 29.23
C ASP A 213 11.83 1.21 30.26
N LEU A 214 11.74 0.19 31.12
CA LEU A 214 12.62 -0.05 32.26
C LEU A 214 13.64 -1.17 32.03
N GLY A 215 13.66 -1.80 30.85
CA GLY A 215 14.51 -2.96 30.57
C GLY A 215 15.37 -2.84 29.29
N PRO A 216 16.55 -3.47 29.24
CA PRO A 216 17.36 -3.54 28.02
C PRO A 216 16.64 -4.35 26.93
N ARG A 217 16.61 -3.81 25.70
CA ARG A 217 16.02 -4.47 24.53
C ARG A 217 16.86 -5.70 24.14
N SER A 218 16.25 -6.85 23.91
CA SER A 218 16.93 -8.06 23.43
C SER A 218 16.18 -8.73 22.27
N LEU A 219 16.94 -9.27 21.30
CA LEU A 219 16.40 -10.03 20.17
C LEU A 219 16.05 -11.45 20.62
N SER A 220 14.79 -11.85 20.48
CA SER A 220 14.40 -13.24 20.43
C SER A 220 15.08 -13.88 19.22
N ARG A 221 15.92 -14.90 19.44
CA ARG A 221 16.59 -15.65 18.37
C ARG A 221 15.57 -16.38 17.48
N PRO A 222 15.93 -16.65 16.21
CA PRO A 222 15.01 -17.03 15.13
C PRO A 222 14.23 -18.32 15.37
#